data_AF-A0A819IYS4-F1
#
_entry.id   AF-A0A819IYS4-F1
#
_cell.length_a   1.000
_cell.length_b   1.000
_cell.length_c   1.000
_cell.angle_alpha   90.00
_cell.angle_beta   90.00
_cell.angle_gamma   90.00
#
_symmetry.space_group_name_H-M   'P 1'
#
loop_
_entity.id
_entity.type
_entity.pdbx_description
1 polymer ?
#
loop_
_entity_poly.entity_id
_entity_poly.type
_entity_poly.pdbx_seq_one_letter_code
_entity_poly.pdbx_strand_id
1 'polypeptide(L)'
;MSLCAMRFYVTTWELNCLPKGRTYTWKLEHDQSLYDSKKTRQNIQQAFDYWAHYTESTFREVAQDEKADFNFAFVSGDHSDGASLNRHGRKVFHTFSTEDPYTVHIYFDANENWSNAYDAIGNNLFLVIAHEIALIFGLLHSNDDKSIIPPFYQAIHPNEVLPIQ
;
A
#
# COMPACT_ATOMS: atom_id res chain seq x y z
N MET A 1 19.71 10.69 -13.57
CA MET A 1 20.26 10.91 -12.21
C MET A 1 19.16 10.51 -11.24
N SER A 2 19.24 9.32 -10.64
CA SER A 2 18.26 8.84 -9.66
C SER A 2 18.81 9.12 -8.27
N LEU A 3 18.22 10.07 -7.56
CA LEU A 3 18.52 10.33 -6.15
C LEU A 3 17.35 9.77 -5.36
N CYS A 4 17.50 8.58 -4.77
CA CYS A 4 16.52 8.10 -3.80
C CYS A 4 17.13 7.10 -2.82
N ALA A 5 17.28 7.58 -1.58
CA ALA A 5 17.17 6.86 -0.32
C ALA A 5 17.53 7.88 0.76
N MET A 6 16.63 8.16 1.70
CA MET A 6 17.02 8.50 3.07
C MET A 6 16.07 7.79 4.03
N ARG A 7 16.68 7.29 5.11
CA ARG A 7 16.22 6.14 5.90
C ARG A 7 15.90 6.63 7.32
N PHE A 8 15.00 5.87 7.95
CA PHE A 8 14.66 5.76 9.37
C PHE A 8 13.46 6.55 9.89
N TYR A 9 12.46 5.74 10.28
CA TYR A 9 11.28 6.05 11.09
C TYR A 9 10.44 7.22 10.59
N VAL A 10 9.54 6.98 9.64
CA VAL A 10 8.56 8.02 9.31
C VAL A 10 7.17 7.43 9.12
N THR A 11 6.29 7.80 10.06
CA THR A 11 4.87 7.97 9.81
C THR A 11 4.73 9.03 8.71
N THR A 12 4.60 8.58 7.45
CA THR A 12 4.32 9.39 6.26
C THR A 12 5.44 10.34 5.81
N TRP A 13 5.83 10.24 4.52
CA TRP A 13 6.47 11.30 3.70
C TRP A 13 7.98 11.32 3.39
N GLU A 14 8.69 10.19 3.41
CA GLU A 14 10.00 10.12 2.72
C GLU A 14 10.07 8.87 1.84
N LEU A 15 10.19 9.11 0.52
CA LEU A 15 9.92 8.14 -0.54
C LEU A 15 10.98 7.03 -0.61
N ASN A 16 10.53 5.78 -0.67
CA ASN A 16 11.24 4.76 -1.44
C ASN A 16 10.99 5.07 -2.92
N CYS A 17 12.00 4.97 -3.78
CA CYS A 17 11.79 5.10 -5.23
C CYS A 17 12.21 3.80 -5.90
N LEU A 18 11.28 2.86 -5.95
CA LEU A 18 11.52 1.59 -6.61
C LEU A 18 11.70 1.80 -8.14
N PRO A 19 12.69 1.12 -8.77
CA PRO A 19 13.00 1.30 -10.19
C PRO A 19 11.94 0.70 -11.13
N LYS A 20 11.34 1.53 -11.98
CA LYS A 20 10.37 1.14 -13.01
C LYS A 20 10.94 0.13 -14.03
N GLY A 21 10.06 -0.58 -14.76
CA GLY A 21 10.45 -1.45 -15.87
C GLY A 21 10.98 -2.82 -15.47
N ARG A 22 10.59 -3.33 -14.28
CA ARG A 22 11.08 -4.64 -13.78
C ARG A 22 9.96 -5.50 -13.21
N THR A 23 10.30 -6.75 -12.91
CA THR A 23 9.41 -7.64 -12.16
C THR A 23 9.63 -7.47 -10.66
N TYR A 24 8.53 -7.25 -9.97
CA TYR A 24 8.41 -7.25 -8.51
C TYR A 24 7.60 -8.46 -8.06
N THR A 25 7.94 -8.93 -6.86
CA THR A 25 7.28 -10.04 -6.18
C THR A 25 6.54 -9.54 -4.96
N TRP A 26 5.40 -10.16 -4.67
CA TRP A 26 4.62 -9.79 -3.49
C TRP A 26 4.04 -11.00 -2.78
N LYS A 27 3.78 -10.87 -1.48
CA LYS A 27 3.02 -11.88 -0.72
C LYS A 27 2.17 -11.24 0.37
N LEU A 28 1.06 -11.89 0.70
CA LEU A 28 0.23 -11.58 1.86
C LEU A 28 0.62 -12.52 3.00
N GLU A 29 1.41 -12.06 3.97
CA GLU A 29 1.98 -12.87 5.04
C GLU A 29 0.92 -13.28 6.07
N HIS A 30 0.63 -12.38 7.01
CA HIS A 30 -0.29 -12.62 8.11
C HIS A 30 -1.54 -11.77 7.93
N ASP A 31 -2.72 -12.39 7.92
CA ASP A 31 -4.00 -11.70 7.81
C ASP A 31 -4.79 -11.91 9.11
N GLN A 32 -4.64 -10.99 10.06
CA GLN A 32 -5.44 -10.98 11.30
C GLN A 32 -6.81 -10.33 11.11
N SER A 33 -7.09 -9.78 9.92
CA SER A 33 -8.35 -9.08 9.72
C SER A 33 -9.50 -10.08 9.67
N LEU A 34 -10.70 -9.60 10.00
CA LEU A 34 -11.94 -10.34 9.73
C LEU A 34 -12.30 -10.32 8.22
N TYR A 35 -11.42 -9.74 7.39
CA TYR A 35 -11.63 -9.59 5.97
C TYR A 35 -11.28 -10.87 5.20
N ASP A 36 -11.95 -11.09 4.07
CA ASP A 36 -11.72 -12.28 3.25
C ASP A 36 -10.36 -12.18 2.56
N SER A 37 -9.40 -13.03 2.97
CA SER A 37 -8.05 -13.08 2.40
C SER A 37 -8.01 -13.27 0.87
N LYS A 38 -9.05 -13.85 0.26
CA LYS A 38 -9.18 -13.90 -1.21
C LYS A 38 -9.48 -12.51 -1.78
N LYS A 39 -10.38 -11.77 -1.15
CA LYS A 39 -10.65 -10.37 -1.51
C LYS A 39 -9.44 -9.50 -1.26
N THR A 40 -8.71 -9.69 -0.17
CA THR A 40 -7.45 -9.00 0.09
C THR A 40 -6.48 -9.14 -1.09
N ARG A 41 -6.20 -10.38 -1.52
CA ARG A 41 -5.34 -10.65 -2.68
C ARG A 41 -5.86 -10.02 -3.97
N GLN A 42 -7.18 -10.05 -4.19
CA GLN A 42 -7.78 -9.40 -5.36
C GLN A 42 -7.52 -7.87 -5.38
N ASN A 43 -7.63 -7.19 -4.22
CA ASN A 43 -7.34 -5.75 -4.15
C ASN A 43 -5.85 -5.46 -4.35
N ILE A 44 -4.98 -6.26 -3.75
CA ILE A 44 -3.53 -6.14 -3.94
C ILE A 44 -3.17 -6.28 -5.42
N GLN A 45 -3.68 -7.33 -6.07
CA GLN A 45 -3.44 -7.54 -7.51
C GLN A 45 -4.02 -6.41 -8.35
N GLN A 46 -5.24 -5.94 -8.05
CA GLN A 46 -5.87 -4.83 -8.78
C GLN A 46 -5.07 -3.53 -8.66
N ALA A 47 -4.52 -3.23 -7.47
CA ALA A 47 -3.67 -2.07 -7.28
C ALA A 47 -2.35 -2.20 -8.05
N PHE A 48 -1.74 -3.38 -8.06
CA PHE A 48 -0.56 -3.63 -8.87
C PHE A 48 -0.83 -3.56 -10.38
N ASP A 49 -1.96 -4.09 -10.86
CA ASP A 49 -2.36 -4.01 -12.27
C ASP A 49 -2.55 -2.56 -12.71
N TYR A 50 -3.12 -1.71 -11.84
CA TYR A 50 -3.23 -0.28 -12.08
C TYR A 50 -1.84 0.35 -12.30
N TRP A 51 -0.87 0.05 -11.43
CA TRP A 51 0.48 0.62 -11.52
C TRP A 51 1.38 -0.03 -12.57
N ALA A 52 1.11 -1.28 -12.97
CA ALA A 52 1.86 -1.98 -14.01
C ALA A 52 1.83 -1.20 -15.33
N HIS A 53 0.67 -0.61 -15.66
CA HIS A 53 0.52 0.20 -16.87
C HIS A 53 1.42 1.44 -16.88
N TYR A 54 1.53 2.16 -15.77
CA TYR A 54 2.26 3.43 -15.70
C TYR A 54 3.75 3.28 -15.39
N THR A 55 4.16 2.12 -14.85
CA THR A 55 5.55 1.87 -14.44
C THR A 55 6.27 0.93 -15.39
N GLU A 56 5.59 0.36 -16.39
CA GLU A 56 6.10 -0.73 -17.24
C GLU A 56 6.64 -1.92 -16.41
N SER A 57 6.19 -2.04 -15.16
CA SER A 57 6.60 -3.10 -14.24
C SER A 57 5.61 -4.25 -14.28
N THR A 58 6.04 -5.41 -13.81
CA THR A 58 5.18 -6.58 -13.61
C THR A 58 5.19 -6.97 -12.15
N PHE A 59 4.08 -7.50 -11.64
CA PHE A 59 3.93 -7.87 -10.25
C PHE A 59 3.39 -9.30 -10.16
N ARG A 60 4.02 -10.14 -9.34
CA ARG A 60 3.65 -11.55 -9.21
C ARG A 60 3.60 -11.97 -7.74
N GLU A 61 2.51 -12.63 -7.35
CA GLU A 61 2.42 -13.26 -6.03
C GLU A 61 3.40 -14.44 -5.95
N VAL A 62 4.11 -14.56 -4.84
CA VAL A 62 5.01 -15.68 -4.52
C VAL A 62 4.51 -16.48 -3.32
N ALA A 63 5.04 -17.69 -3.13
CA ALA A 63 4.66 -18.52 -2.00
C ALA A 63 5.10 -17.89 -0.66
N GLN A 64 4.47 -18.30 0.43
CA GLN A 64 4.69 -17.73 1.77
C GLN A 64 6.14 -17.84 2.25
N ASP A 65 6.80 -18.94 1.90
CA ASP A 65 8.18 -19.28 2.24
C ASP A 65 9.21 -18.61 1.31
N GLU A 66 8.76 -17.96 0.23
CA GLU A 66 9.64 -17.18 -0.65
C GLU A 66 9.87 -15.76 -0.11
N LYS A 67 11.00 -15.15 -0.52
CA LYS A 67 11.24 -13.72 -0.31
C LYS A 67 10.43 -12.92 -1.33
N ALA A 68 9.89 -11.78 -0.90
CA ALA A 68 9.12 -10.88 -1.75
C ALA A 68 9.59 -9.43 -1.60
N ASP A 69 9.51 -8.65 -2.68
CA ASP A 69 9.79 -7.21 -2.69
C ASP A 69 8.72 -6.44 -1.90
N PHE A 70 7.45 -6.88 -1.95
CA PHE A 70 6.33 -6.31 -1.20
C PHE A 70 5.71 -7.34 -0.25
N ASN A 71 5.74 -7.05 1.04
CA ASN A 71 5.19 -7.90 2.09
C ASN A 71 3.98 -7.22 2.71
N PHE A 72 2.79 -7.76 2.50
CA PHE A 72 1.55 -7.25 3.05
C PHE A 72 1.14 -8.04 4.29
N ALA A 73 0.68 -7.36 5.34
CA ALA A 73 0.09 -8.01 6.50
C ALA A 73 -1.03 -7.16 7.11
N PHE A 74 -2.00 -7.82 7.75
CA PHE A 74 -2.96 -7.19 8.65
C PHE A 74 -2.56 -7.54 10.07
N VAL A 75 -2.26 -6.52 10.86
CA VAL A 75 -1.75 -6.66 12.22
C VAL A 75 -2.56 -5.78 13.16
N SER A 76 -2.65 -6.17 14.42
CA SER A 76 -3.32 -5.41 15.47
C SER A 76 -2.36 -5.17 16.63
N GLY A 77 -2.51 -4.04 17.32
CA GLY A 77 -1.73 -3.80 18.52
C GLY A 77 -0.24 -3.56 18.24
N ASP A 78 0.59 -3.96 19.20
CA ASP A 78 2.04 -4.00 19.03
C ASP A 78 2.44 -5.23 18.22
N HIS A 79 3.23 -5.01 17.16
CA HIS A 79 3.67 -6.03 16.22
C HIS A 79 5.18 -5.91 15.95
N SER A 80 5.93 -5.49 16.98
CA SER A 80 7.40 -5.62 17.07
C SER A 80 8.24 -4.77 16.11
N ASP A 81 7.63 -3.84 15.38
CA ASP A 81 8.33 -2.86 14.53
C ASP A 81 8.39 -1.45 15.15
N GLY A 82 7.88 -1.30 16.38
CA GLY A 82 7.83 -0.03 17.11
C GLY A 82 6.72 0.93 16.66
N ALA A 83 5.87 0.54 15.69
CA ALA A 83 4.82 1.37 15.10
C ALA A 83 3.41 0.80 15.35
N SER A 84 3.06 0.62 16.62
CA SER A 84 1.79 0.05 17.09
C SER A 84 0.52 0.59 16.39
N LEU A 85 -0.39 -0.31 16.01
CA LEU A 85 -1.72 -0.02 15.43
C LEU A 85 -2.81 -0.27 16.48
N ASN A 86 -2.99 0.70 17.40
CA ASN A 86 -3.78 0.53 18.63
C ASN A 86 -5.03 1.44 18.69
N ARG A 87 -5.27 2.27 17.67
CA ARG A 87 -6.29 3.31 17.71
C ARG A 87 -7.07 3.38 16.40
N HIS A 88 -8.26 2.77 16.42
CA HIS A 88 -9.29 2.91 15.40
C HIS A 88 -9.44 4.37 14.95
N GLY A 89 -9.41 4.60 13.63
CA GLY A 89 -9.72 5.87 12.98
C GLY A 89 -8.62 6.93 12.97
N ARG A 90 -7.37 6.61 13.37
CA ARG A 90 -6.25 7.59 13.33
C ARG A 90 -5.07 7.20 12.44
N LYS A 91 -4.77 5.90 12.33
CA LYS A 91 -3.67 5.39 11.49
C LYS A 91 -4.06 3.99 11.02
N VAL A 92 -4.51 3.90 9.77
CA VAL A 92 -5.12 2.68 9.24
C VAL A 92 -4.10 1.73 8.59
N PHE A 93 -2.88 2.20 8.35
CA PHE A 93 -1.74 1.38 7.91
C PHE A 93 -0.40 2.10 8.20
N HIS A 94 0.73 1.40 8.02
CA HIS A 94 2.03 2.02 7.74
C HIS A 94 2.91 1.15 6.87
N THR A 95 3.93 1.79 6.31
CA THR A 95 4.98 1.14 5.55
C THR A 95 6.32 1.26 6.26
N PHE A 96 7.19 0.27 6.11
CA PHE A 96 8.61 0.44 6.44
C PHE A 96 9.49 -0.35 5.46
N SER A 97 10.73 0.11 5.32
CA SER A 97 11.76 -0.55 4.51
C SER A 97 12.74 -1.28 5.40
N THR A 98 13.26 -2.41 4.92
CA THR A 98 14.28 -3.17 5.65
C THR A 98 15.70 -2.60 5.41
N GLU A 99 16.74 -3.38 5.68
CA GLU A 99 18.11 -3.09 5.19
C GLU A 99 18.22 -3.22 3.68
N ASP A 100 17.38 -4.04 3.07
CA ASP A 100 17.21 -4.07 1.63
C ASP A 100 16.30 -2.90 1.21
N PRO A 101 16.82 -1.91 0.45
CA PRO A 101 16.05 -0.76 -0.01
C PRO A 101 14.96 -1.15 -1.03
N TYR A 102 14.97 -2.37 -1.54
CA TYR A 102 13.96 -2.88 -2.48
C TYR A 102 12.83 -3.67 -1.80
N THR A 103 13.00 -4.00 -0.52
CA THR A 103 11.97 -4.72 0.25
C THR A 103 11.14 -3.74 1.08
N VAL A 104 9.83 -3.73 0.82
CA VAL A 104 8.83 -2.89 1.50
C VAL A 104 7.85 -3.78 2.25
N HIS A 105 7.60 -3.44 3.51
CA HIS A 105 6.53 -4.01 4.31
C HIS A 105 5.38 -3.00 4.40
N ILE A 106 4.15 -3.48 4.22
CA ILE A 106 2.93 -2.69 4.25
C ILE A 106 1.97 -3.36 5.22
N TYR A 107 1.77 -2.74 6.38
CA TYR A 107 0.96 -3.26 7.47
C TYR A 107 -0.33 -2.48 7.61
N PHE A 108 -1.46 -3.18 7.51
CA PHE A 108 -2.81 -2.64 7.71
C PHE A 108 -3.28 -2.92 9.13
N ASP A 109 -4.05 -1.99 9.72
CA ASP A 109 -4.68 -2.23 11.03
C ASP A 109 -5.81 -3.26 10.84
N ALA A 110 -5.66 -4.43 11.44
CA ALA A 110 -6.63 -5.51 11.34
C ALA A 110 -8.00 -5.17 11.95
N ASN A 111 -8.08 -4.15 12.81
CA ASN A 111 -9.32 -3.73 13.47
C ASN A 111 -10.13 -2.70 12.66
N GLU A 112 -9.59 -2.20 11.56
CA GLU A 112 -10.31 -1.26 10.70
C GLU A 112 -11.39 -1.96 9.87
N ASN A 113 -12.46 -1.22 9.54
CA ASN A 113 -13.54 -1.75 8.72
C ASN A 113 -13.15 -1.72 7.23
N TRP A 114 -12.37 -2.72 6.80
CA TRP A 114 -11.94 -2.88 5.41
C TRP A 114 -13.11 -3.30 4.51
N SER A 115 -13.18 -2.69 3.33
CA SER A 115 -14.21 -3.01 2.35
C SER A 115 -13.68 -2.96 0.92
N ASN A 116 -14.40 -3.65 0.03
CA ASN A 116 -14.27 -3.49 -1.43
C ASN A 116 -15.31 -2.52 -2.00
N ALA A 117 -16.28 -2.14 -1.19
CA ALA A 117 -17.45 -1.40 -1.62
C ALA A 117 -17.13 0.09 -1.51
N TYR A 118 -17.21 0.79 -2.64
CA TYR A 118 -16.91 2.21 -2.72
C TYR A 118 -17.93 3.11 -2.01
N ASP A 119 -19.06 2.53 -1.61
CA ASP A 119 -20.19 3.15 -0.90
C ASP A 119 -20.37 2.61 0.53
N ALA A 120 -19.52 1.70 0.98
CA ALA A 120 -19.57 1.19 2.35
C ALA A 120 -18.96 2.20 3.33
N ILE A 121 -19.53 2.26 4.54
CA ILE A 121 -18.96 2.96 5.69
C ILE A 121 -17.70 2.18 6.11
N GLY A 122 -16.56 2.40 5.44
CA GLY A 122 -15.31 1.67 5.67
C GLY A 122 -14.14 2.12 4.79
N ASN A 123 -12.94 1.61 5.06
CA ASN A 123 -11.73 1.92 4.30
C ASN A 123 -11.67 1.04 3.04
N ASN A 124 -11.62 1.64 1.85
CA ASN A 124 -11.50 0.90 0.60
C ASN A 124 -10.06 0.40 0.42
N LEU A 125 -9.86 -0.92 0.51
CA LEU A 125 -8.52 -1.49 0.55
C LEU A 125 -7.73 -1.26 -0.75
N PHE A 126 -8.39 -1.37 -1.91
CA PHE A 126 -7.76 -1.07 -3.22
C PHE A 126 -7.23 0.36 -3.27
N LEU A 127 -8.03 1.35 -2.87
CA LEU A 127 -7.60 2.75 -2.90
C LEU A 127 -6.42 3.00 -1.96
N VAL A 128 -6.39 2.37 -0.78
CA VAL A 128 -5.28 2.54 0.17
C VAL A 128 -4.02 1.96 -0.45
N ILE A 129 -4.07 0.72 -0.93
CA ILE A 129 -2.91 0.06 -1.54
C ILE A 129 -2.41 0.85 -2.75
N ALA A 130 -3.32 1.30 -3.62
CA ALA A 130 -2.95 2.04 -4.82
C ALA A 130 -2.30 3.38 -4.47
N HIS A 131 -2.79 4.09 -3.44
CA HIS A 131 -2.16 5.31 -2.92
C HIS A 131 -0.72 5.03 -2.45
N GLU A 132 -0.52 4.01 -1.62
CA GLU A 132 0.80 3.70 -1.06
C GLU A 132 1.80 3.24 -2.12
N ILE A 133 1.37 2.43 -3.08
CA ILE A 133 2.23 2.01 -4.19
C ILE A 133 2.71 3.22 -4.99
N ALA A 134 1.87 4.25 -5.18
CA ALA A 134 2.27 5.48 -5.84
C ALA A 134 3.46 6.15 -5.14
N LEU A 135 3.38 6.26 -3.81
CA LEU A 135 4.44 6.83 -2.96
C LEU A 135 5.71 5.97 -3.03
N ILE A 136 5.58 4.65 -3.04
CA ILE A 136 6.71 3.71 -3.17
C ILE A 136 7.40 3.79 -4.55
N PHE A 137 6.69 4.26 -5.58
CA PHE A 137 7.29 4.58 -6.88
C PHE A 137 7.79 6.02 -6.99
N GLY A 138 7.77 6.78 -5.89
CA GLY A 138 8.31 8.13 -5.83
C GLY A 138 7.34 9.24 -6.24
N LEU A 139 6.04 8.96 -6.34
CA LEU A 139 5.04 10.01 -6.58
C LEU A 139 4.76 10.78 -5.28
N LEU A 140 4.55 12.09 -5.39
CA LEU A 140 4.14 12.95 -4.29
C LEU A 140 2.64 13.18 -4.33
N HIS A 141 2.02 13.49 -3.18
CA HIS A 141 0.58 13.80 -3.18
C HIS A 141 0.24 14.94 -4.13
N SER A 142 -0.92 14.79 -4.76
CA SER A 142 -1.52 15.79 -5.63
C SER A 142 -2.51 16.63 -4.85
N ASN A 143 -2.53 17.94 -5.07
CA ASN A 143 -3.56 18.83 -4.52
C ASN A 143 -4.95 18.64 -5.18
N ASP A 144 -5.04 17.80 -6.21
CA ASP A 144 -6.31 17.40 -6.81
C ASP A 144 -7.01 16.36 -5.91
N ASP A 145 -8.20 16.70 -5.42
CA ASP A 145 -9.01 15.84 -4.56
C ASP A 145 -9.54 14.59 -5.28
N LYS A 146 -9.48 14.59 -6.63
CA LYS A 146 -9.80 13.44 -7.50
C LYS A 146 -8.60 12.59 -7.85
N SER A 147 -7.41 12.92 -7.35
CA SER A 147 -6.23 12.10 -7.54
C SER A 147 -6.34 10.78 -6.78
N ILE A 148 -5.64 9.73 -7.25
CA ILE A 148 -5.43 8.50 -6.45
C ILE A 148 -4.49 8.74 -5.25
N ILE A 149 -3.78 9.88 -5.23
CA ILE A 149 -2.87 10.30 -4.16
C ILE A 149 -3.20 11.71 -3.61
N PRO A 150 -4.39 11.94 -3.05
CA PRO A 150 -4.73 13.23 -2.43
C PRO A 150 -3.97 13.43 -1.10
N PRO A 151 -3.75 14.67 -0.62
CA PRO A 151 -3.12 14.96 0.67
C PRO A 151 -3.84 14.34 1.87
N PHE A 152 -5.15 14.12 1.73
CA PHE A 152 -6.01 13.58 2.77
C PHE A 152 -6.90 12.51 2.17
N TYR A 153 -7.06 11.41 2.90
CA TYR A 153 -7.96 10.34 2.51
C TYR A 153 -9.40 10.85 2.51
N GLN A 154 -9.95 11.04 1.31
CA GLN A 154 -11.38 11.27 1.10
C GLN A 154 -11.98 9.95 0.59
N ALA A 155 -13.25 9.68 0.87
CA ALA A 155 -13.94 8.56 0.24
C ALA A 155 -14.10 8.87 -1.25
N ILE A 156 -13.11 8.49 -2.06
CA ILE A 156 -13.09 8.74 -3.51
C ILE A 156 -13.82 7.60 -4.21
N HIS A 157 -14.80 7.92 -5.07
CA HIS A 157 -15.42 6.94 -5.94
C HIS A 157 -14.48 6.61 -7.13
N PRO A 158 -14.40 5.35 -7.59
CA PRO A 158 -13.42 4.90 -8.58
C PRO A 158 -13.68 5.49 -9.97
N ASN A 159 -14.91 5.92 -10.24
CA ASN A 159 -15.29 6.64 -11.47
C ASN A 159 -14.95 8.13 -11.41
N GLU A 160 -14.49 8.61 -10.26
CA GLU A 160 -14.05 9.99 -10.04
C GLU A 160 -12.52 10.09 -9.93
N VAL A 161 -11.81 8.96 -9.83
CA VAL A 161 -10.34 8.92 -9.91
C VAL A 161 -9.93 9.28 -11.34
N LEU A 162 -9.31 10.45 -11.49
CA LEU A 162 -8.78 10.86 -12.78
C LEU A 162 -7.50 10.08 -13.10
N PRO A 163 -7.29 9.66 -14.37
CA PRO A 163 -6.00 9.13 -14.80
C PRO A 163 -4.93 10.19 -14.57
N ILE A 164 -3.75 9.73 -14.14
CA ILE A 164 -2.59 10.58 -13.88
C ILE A 164 -2.23 11.28 -15.20
N GLN A 165 -2.26 12.62 -15.21
CA GLN A 165 -1.82 13.45 -16.34
C GLN A 165 -0.30 13.61 -16.36
#